data_AF-A0A662GJU0-F1
#
_entry.id   AF-A0A662GJU0-F1
#
_cell.length_a   1.000
_cell.length_b   1.000
_cell.length_c   1.000
_cell.angle_alpha   90.00
_cell.angle_beta   90.00
_cell.angle_gamma   90.00
#
_symmetry.space_group_name_H-M   'P 1'
#
loop_
_entity.id
_entity.type
_entity.pdbx_description
1 polymer ?
#
loop_
_entity_poly.entity_id
_entity_poly.type
_entity_poly.pdbx_seq_one_letter_code
_entity_poly.pdbx_strand_id
1 'polypeptide(L)'
;MKKIFILILIVAVALAVLYFSWRPGKPGTFEELLESVKKGEKIELVVAGKTSGKVDKKYTCDGEDVSPPISWSTPPEGTASLALICYDPDAP
;
A
#
# COMPACT_ATOMS: atom_id res chain seq x y z
N MET A 1 -28.09 12.59 -43.16
CA MET A 1 -26.85 13.20 -42.61
C MET A 1 -26.86 13.31 -41.08
N LYS A 2 -27.83 14.00 -40.44
CA LYS A 2 -27.90 14.14 -38.97
C LYS A 2 -27.98 12.82 -38.16
N LYS A 3 -28.76 11.83 -38.63
CA LYS A 3 -28.90 10.52 -37.95
C LYS A 3 -27.61 9.70 -37.92
N ILE A 4 -26.81 9.79 -38.98
CA ILE A 4 -25.51 9.12 -39.09
C ILE A 4 -24.51 9.75 -38.11
N PHE A 5 -24.51 11.07 -38.01
CA PHE A 5 -23.69 11.78 -37.02
C PHE A 5 -24.03 11.39 -35.58
N ILE A 6 -25.32 11.30 -35.24
CA ILE A 6 -25.77 10.89 -33.89
C ILE A 6 -25.30 9.46 -33.59
N LEU A 7 -25.42 8.55 -34.55
CA LEU A 7 -25.03 7.16 -34.37
C LEU A 7 -23.52 7.00 -34.17
N ILE A 8 -22.72 7.74 -34.94
CA ILE A 8 -21.25 7.79 -34.77
C ILE A 8 -20.89 8.32 -33.37
N LEU A 9 -21.59 9.35 -32.90
CA LEU A 9 -21.31 9.95 -31.60
C LEU A 9 -21.65 9.00 -30.45
N ILE A 10 -22.76 8.26 -30.54
CA ILE A 10 -23.13 7.22 -29.57
C ILE A 10 -22.08 6.10 -29.55
N VAL A 11 -21.64 5.62 -30.72
CA VAL A 11 -20.61 4.58 -30.80
C VAL A 11 -19.28 5.07 -30.22
N ALA A 12 -18.87 6.31 -30.52
CA ALA A 12 -17.65 6.89 -29.96
C ALA A 12 -17.70 7.00 -28.43
N VAL A 13 -18.83 7.44 -27.87
CA VAL A 13 -19.04 7.50 -26.42
C VAL A 13 -19.04 6.10 -25.80
N ALA A 14 -19.72 5.13 -26.42
CA ALA A 14 -19.75 3.75 -25.95
C ALA A 14 -18.34 3.13 -25.94
N LEU A 15 -17.56 3.34 -27.00
CA LEU A 15 -16.16 2.88 -27.08
C LEU A 15 -15.27 3.57 -26.04
N ALA A 16 -15.46 4.87 -25.82
CA ALA A 16 -14.72 5.59 -24.78
C ALA A 16 -15.05 5.03 -23.38
N VAL A 17 -16.33 4.82 -23.05
CA VAL A 17 -16.74 4.21 -21.78
C VAL A 17 -16.13 2.82 -21.63
N LEU A 18 -16.21 1.99 -22.66
CA LEU A 18 -15.65 0.63 -22.64
C LEU A 18 -14.13 0.66 -22.43
N TYR A 19 -13.45 1.59 -23.09
CA TYR A 19 -12.00 1.81 -22.93
C TYR A 19 -11.65 2.29 -21.50
N PHE A 20 -12.39 3.25 -20.94
CA PHE A 20 -12.13 3.76 -19.59
C PHE A 20 -12.48 2.75 -18.49
N SER A 21 -13.51 1.91 -18.69
CA SER A 21 -13.87 0.84 -17.77
C SER A 21 -12.85 -0.31 -17.76
N TRP A 22 -12.16 -0.54 -18.87
CA TRP A 22 -11.11 -1.57 -18.97
C TRP A 22 -9.71 -1.03 -18.71
N ARG A 23 -9.58 0.27 -18.42
CA ARG A 23 -8.29 0.89 -18.11
C ARG A 23 -7.80 0.30 -16.78
N PRO A 24 -6.68 -0.45 -16.77
CA PRO A 24 -6.13 -0.94 -15.52
C PRO A 24 -5.84 0.26 -14.62
N GLY A 25 -6.20 0.14 -13.34
CA GLY A 25 -5.88 1.14 -12.33
C GLY A 25 -4.38 1.39 -12.33
N LYS A 26 -3.97 2.64 -12.04
CA LYS A 26 -2.55 2.90 -11.80
C LYS A 26 -2.07 2.00 -10.64
N PRO A 27 -0.84 1.47 -10.69
CA PRO A 27 -0.28 0.79 -9.53
C PRO A 27 -0.33 1.75 -8.34
N GLY A 28 -0.83 1.26 -7.21
CA GLY A 28 -0.98 2.07 -6.02
C GLY A 28 0.36 2.63 -5.57
N THR A 29 0.38 3.90 -5.19
CA THR A 29 1.54 4.55 -4.56
C THR A 29 1.71 4.06 -3.12
N PHE A 30 2.89 4.28 -2.54
CA PHE A 30 3.14 3.98 -1.13
C PHE A 30 2.18 4.73 -0.19
N GLU A 31 1.85 5.98 -0.51
CA GLU A 31 0.92 6.80 0.26
C GLU A 31 -0.52 6.25 0.22
N GLU A 32 -0.95 5.77 -0.95
CA GLU A 32 -2.25 5.11 -1.08
C GLU A 32 -2.29 3.81 -0.29
N LEU A 33 -1.17 3.07 -0.25
CA LEU A 33 -1.03 1.88 0.60
C LEU A 33 -1.12 2.26 2.09
N LEU A 34 -0.39 3.27 2.55
CA LEU A 34 -0.47 3.76 3.94
C LEU A 34 -1.90 4.18 4.30
N GLU A 35 -2.59 4.87 3.40
CA GLU A 35 -3.97 5.30 3.61
C GLU A 35 -4.94 4.11 3.66
N SER A 36 -4.72 3.08 2.83
CA SER A 36 -5.50 1.85 2.91
C SER A 36 -5.28 1.10 4.22
N VAL A 37 -4.03 1.03 4.71
CA VAL A 37 -3.69 0.37 5.98
C VAL A 37 -4.33 1.09 7.17
N LYS A 38 -4.43 2.43 7.14
CA LYS A 38 -5.13 3.19 8.19
C LYS A 38 -6.62 2.84 8.31
N LYS A 39 -7.25 2.39 7.22
CA LYS A 39 -8.67 2.05 7.15
C LYS A 39 -8.96 0.57 7.46
N GLY A 40 -7.94 -0.29 7.39
CA GLY A 40 -8.08 -1.73 7.61
C GLY A 40 -8.18 -2.12 9.09
N GLU A 41 -8.46 -3.40 9.31
CA GLU A 41 -8.34 -4.02 10.63
C GLU A 41 -6.88 -3.98 11.10
N LYS A 42 -6.68 -3.60 12.36
CA LYS A 42 -5.35 -3.38 12.92
C LYS A 42 -4.91 -4.61 13.71
N ILE A 43 -3.64 -4.95 13.55
CA ILE A 43 -2.95 -5.92 14.41
C ILE A 43 -1.92 -5.19 15.26
N GLU A 44 -1.63 -5.71 16.44
CA GLU A 44 -0.57 -5.17 17.28
C GLU A 44 0.80 -5.66 16.74
N LEU A 45 1.74 -4.74 16.58
CA LEU A 45 3.12 -5.04 16.22
C LEU A 45 4.05 -4.60 17.36
N VAL A 46 4.80 -5.54 17.89
CA VAL A 46 5.82 -5.30 18.91
C VAL A 46 7.20 -5.48 18.27
N VAL A 47 8.07 -4.49 18.47
CA VAL A 47 9.46 -4.50 17.99
C VAL A 47 10.37 -4.39 19.21
N ALA A 48 11.26 -5.36 19.39
CA ALA A 48 12.20 -5.38 20.49
C ALA A 48 13.21 -4.22 20.39
N GLY A 49 13.65 -3.70 21.53
CA GLY A 49 14.68 -2.65 21.61
C GLY A 49 14.27 -1.31 21.00
N LYS A 50 12.98 -1.07 20.78
CA LYS A 50 12.44 0.25 20.46
C LYS A 50 12.00 0.94 21.74
N THR A 51 12.69 2.01 22.11
CA THR A 51 12.27 2.94 23.17
C THR A 51 11.82 4.26 22.54
N SER A 52 11.32 5.21 23.33
CA SER A 52 10.74 6.51 22.91
C SER A 52 11.66 7.32 21.98
N GLY A 53 11.67 6.96 20.69
CA GLY A 53 12.47 7.61 19.64
C GLY A 53 13.88 7.03 19.41
N LYS A 54 14.27 5.92 20.02
CA LYS A 54 15.58 5.29 19.78
C LYS A 54 15.49 3.78 19.60
N VAL A 55 16.29 3.29 18.66
CA VAL A 55 16.55 1.87 18.45
C VAL A 55 17.82 1.50 19.21
N ASP A 56 17.80 0.36 19.91
CA ASP A 56 18.99 -0.18 20.58
C ASP A 56 20.15 -0.30 19.59
N LYS A 57 21.34 0.12 20.03
CA LYS A 57 22.56 0.14 19.20
C LYS A 57 22.82 -1.20 18.50
N LYS A 58 22.47 -2.32 19.13
CA LYS A 58 22.58 -3.65 18.54
C LYS A 58 21.97 -3.75 17.12
N TYR A 59 20.84 -3.09 16.89
CA TYR A 59 20.06 -3.18 15.66
C TYR A 59 20.34 -2.00 14.69
N THR A 60 21.42 -1.25 14.90
CA THR A 60 21.84 -0.16 14.01
C THR A 60 23.16 -0.51 13.32
N CYS A 61 23.55 0.28 12.32
CA CYS A 61 24.81 0.14 11.61
C CYS A 61 26.06 0.36 12.48
N ASP A 62 25.90 0.99 13.66
CA ASP A 62 26.97 1.17 14.65
C ASP A 62 27.15 -0.04 15.59
N GLY A 63 26.26 -1.02 15.51
CA GLY A 63 26.25 -2.23 16.35
C GLY A 63 26.45 -3.50 15.55
N GLU A 64 25.53 -4.45 15.70
CA GLU A 64 25.60 -5.76 15.01
C GLU A 64 24.91 -5.73 13.65
N ASP A 65 24.16 -4.67 13.32
CA ASP A 65 23.38 -4.53 12.08
C ASP A 65 22.45 -5.72 11.80
N VAL A 66 21.88 -6.28 12.86
CA VAL A 66 20.89 -7.35 12.79
C VAL A 66 19.47 -6.81 12.94
N SER A 67 18.49 -7.45 12.31
CA SER A 67 17.09 -7.04 12.46
C SER A 67 16.60 -7.24 13.90
N PRO A 68 15.83 -6.30 14.46
CA PRO A 68 15.24 -6.47 15.78
C PRO A 68 14.22 -7.63 15.75
N PRO A 69 14.13 -8.43 16.82
CA PRO A 69 13.02 -9.37 16.99
C PRO A 69 11.68 -8.64 16.93
N ILE A 70 10.73 -9.21 16.19
CA ILE A 70 9.37 -8.69 16.07
C ILE A 70 8.36 -9.78 16.39
N SER A 71 7.21 -9.36 16.90
CA SER A 71 6.04 -10.22 17.06
C SER A 71 4.78 -9.45 16.76
N TRP A 72 3.77 -10.12 16.22
CA TRP A 72 2.47 -9.53 15.95
C TRP A 72 1.34 -10.38 16.51
N SER A 73 0.20 -9.76 16.81
CA SER A 73 -1.00 -10.46 17.24
C SER A 73 -1.59 -11.31 16.09
N THR A 74 -2.48 -12.25 16.42
CA THR A 74 -3.19 -13.07 15.43
C THR A 74 -3.81 -12.19 14.34
N PRO A 75 -3.50 -12.41 13.05
CA PRO A 75 -4.10 -11.66 11.95
C PRO A 75 -5.61 -11.92 11.81
N PRO A 76 -6.35 -11.01 11.14
CA PRO A 76 -7.76 -11.22 10.83
C PRO A 76 -8.02 -12.52 10.07
N GLU A 77 -9.22 -13.09 10.24
CA GLU A 77 -9.63 -14.31 9.56
C GLU A 77 -9.52 -14.15 8.03
N GLY A 78 -9.03 -15.19 7.34
CA GLY A 78 -8.82 -15.15 5.90
C GLY A 78 -7.55 -14.42 5.44
N THR A 79 -6.71 -13.93 6.36
CA THR A 79 -5.39 -13.38 6.01
C THR A 79 -4.52 -14.47 5.36
N ALA A 80 -4.19 -14.28 4.08
CA ALA A 80 -3.33 -15.22 3.34
C ALA A 80 -1.83 -14.98 3.57
N SER A 81 -1.44 -13.72 3.79
CA SER A 81 -0.04 -13.31 3.91
C SER A 81 0.09 -11.99 4.65
N LEU A 82 1.28 -11.76 5.21
CA LEU A 82 1.67 -10.48 5.82
C LEU A 82 2.86 -9.89 5.08
N ALA A 83 2.95 -8.56 5.08
CA ALA A 83 4.11 -7.81 4.64
C ALA A 83 4.55 -6.86 5.76
N LEU A 84 5.86 -6.72 5.93
CA LEU A 84 6.46 -5.78 6.89
C LEU A 84 7.17 -4.67 6.11
N ILE A 85 6.96 -3.42 6.53
CA ILE A 85 7.55 -2.25 5.91
C ILE A 85 8.38 -1.52 6.97
N CYS A 86 9.68 -1.38 6.70
CA CYS A 86 10.58 -0.50 7.44
C CYS A 86 10.91 0.69 6.56
N TYR A 87 10.58 1.90 7.00
CA TYR A 87 10.72 3.12 6.21
C TYR A 87 11.26 4.24 7.10
N ASP A 88 12.29 4.93 6.62
CA ASP A 88 12.87 6.11 7.22
C ASP A 88 12.46 7.35 6.39
N PRO A 89 11.46 8.14 6.84
CA PRO A 89 11.03 9.34 6.12
C PRO A 89 12.07 10.46 6.13
N ASP A 90 13.09 10.36 7.00
CA ASP A 90 14.12 11.38 7.19
C ASP A 90 15.39 11.09 6.36
N ALA A 91 15.38 10.04 5.52
CA ALA A 91 16.50 9.68 4.66
C ALA A 91 16.78 10.75 3.57
N PRO A 92 18.05 11.15 3.35
CA PRO A 92 18.45 12.19 2.39
C PRO A 92 18.47 11.77 0.92
#